data_AF-A0A7X6YUC9-F1
#
_entry.id   AF-A0A7X6YUC9-F1
#
_cell.length_a   1.000
_cell.length_b   1.000
_cell.length_c   1.000
_cell.angle_alpha   90.00
_cell.angle_beta   90.00
_cell.angle_gamma   90.00
#
_symmetry.space_group_name_H-M   'P 1'
#
loop_
_entity.id
_entity.type
_entity.pdbx_description
1 polymer ?
#
loop_
_entity_poly.entity_id
_entity_poly.type
_entity_poly.pdbx_seq_one_letter_code
_entity_poly.pdbx_strand_id
1 'polypeptide(L)' 'MGILDAVTWTFSPQLFNLFGKEVRWYGLLFALGFYFGLLITTKMFKAEKVPEKWVDKLFIYIIVA' A
#
# COMPACT_ATOMS: atom_id res chain seq x y z
N MET A 1 -4.19 40.17 6.75
CA MET A 1 -3.56 38.88 6.42
C MET A 1 -4.32 37.81 7.18
N GLY A 2 -5.19 37.11 6.48
CA GLY A 2 -6.06 36.11 7.09
C GLY A 2 -5.30 34.80 7.27
N ILE A 3 -5.73 33.98 8.23
CA ILE A 3 -5.20 32.63 8.51
C ILE A 3 -5.26 31.65 7.30
N LEU A 4 -5.81 32.07 6.16
CA LEU A 4 -6.02 31.24 4.96
C LEU A 4 -5.19 31.66 3.75
N ASP A 5 -4.27 32.62 3.88
CA ASP A 5 -3.49 33.11 2.72
C ASP A 5 -2.53 32.02 2.17
N ALA A 6 -2.16 31.01 2.97
CA ALA A 6 -1.41 29.83 2.53
C ALA A 6 -1.70 28.59 3.38
N VAL A 7 -1.79 27.43 2.72
CA VAL A 7 -1.82 26.12 3.40
C VAL A 7 -0.39 25.70 3.73
N THR A 8 -0.04 25.62 5.01
CA THR A 8 1.27 25.13 5.46
C THR A 8 1.19 23.62 5.72
N TRP A 9 1.88 22.84 4.89
CA TRP A 9 1.95 21.39 5.07
C TRP A 9 2.96 21.03 6.16
N THR A 10 2.51 21.02 7.41
CA THR A 10 3.33 20.74 8.60
C THR A 10 3.29 19.28 9.05
N PHE A 11 2.72 18.40 8.23
CA PHE A 11 2.55 16.99 8.58
C PHE A 11 3.87 16.22 8.55
N SER A 12 4.14 15.47 9.61
CA SER A 12 5.34 14.66 9.74
C SER A 12 5.31 13.45 8.79
N PRO A 13 6.32 13.26 7.93
CA PRO A 13 6.38 12.10 7.03
C PRO A 13 6.69 10.78 7.75
N GLN A 14 7.14 10.82 9.00
CA GLN A 14 7.45 9.65 9.82
C GLN A 14 6.19 9.11 10.52
N LEU A 15 5.97 7.81 10.42
CA LEU A 15 4.92 7.08 11.13
C LEU A 15 5.40 6.70 12.54
N PHE A 16 6.51 5.96 12.60
CA PHE A 16 7.17 5.52 13.82
C PHE A 16 8.58 5.02 13.49
N ASN A 17 9.41 4.93 14.53
CA ASN A 17 10.73 4.33 14.44
C ASN A 17 10.67 2.88 14.93
N LEU A 18 11.13 1.96 14.09
CA LEU A 18 11.26 0.55 14.43
C LEU A 18 12.73 0.16 14.37
N PHE A 19 13.33 -0.18 15.51
CA PHE A 19 14.75 -0.57 15.61
C PHE A 19 15.73 0.38 14.88
N GLY A 20 15.51 1.69 15.00
CA GLY A 20 16.36 2.71 14.35
C GLY A 20 16.11 2.91 12.85
N LYS A 21 15.09 2.25 12.27
CA LYS A 21 14.61 2.53 10.91
C LYS A 21 13.31 3.32 10.96
N GLU A 22 13.29 4.45 10.24
CA GLU A 22 12.09 5.27 10.08
C GLU A 22 11.10 4.59 9.13
N VAL A 23 9.92 4.23 9.63
CA VAL A 23 8.78 3.87 8.78
C VAL A 23 8.06 5.14 8.39
N ARG A 24 7.86 5.37 7.09
CA ARG A 24 7.21 6.58 6.55
C ARG A 24 5.81 6.29 6.04
N TRP A 25 4.95 7.31 6.02
CA TRP A 25 3.59 7.22 5.47
C TRP A 25 3.56 6.70 4.03
N TYR A 26 4.53 7.09 3.21
CA TYR A 26 4.65 6.59 1.84
C TYR A 26 4.78 5.05 1.78
N GLY A 27 5.63 4.46 2.64
CA GLY A 27 5.83 3.02 2.66
C GLY A 27 4.57 2.26 3.11
N LEU A 28 3.83 2.83 4.06
CA LEU A 28 2.55 2.26 4.49
C LEU A 28 1.52 2.29 3.37
N LEU A 29 1.33 3.44 2.72
CA LEU A 29 0.38 3.58 1.62
C LEU A 29 0.73 2.70 0.43
N PHE A 30 2.03 2.53 0.15
CA PHE A 30 2.52 1.62 -0.87
C PHE A 30 2.18 0.16 -0.55
N ALA A 31 2.46 -0.30 0.67
CA ALA A 31 2.10 -1.65 1.12
C ALA A 31 0.57 -1.89 1.08
N LEU A 32 -0.22 -0.89 1.46
CA LEU A 32 -1.68 -0.95 1.39
C LEU A 32 -2.18 -1.09 -0.06
N GLY A 33 -1.54 -0.43 -1.03
CA GLY A 33 -1.86 -0.59 -2.45
C GLY A 33 -1.78 -2.05 -2.91
N PHE A 34 -0.69 -2.74 -2.56
CA PHE A 34 -0.53 -4.18 -2.83
C PHE A 34 -1.56 -5.05 -2.11
N TYR A 35 -1.83 -4.74 -0.84
CA TYR A 35 -2.81 -5.47 -0.05
C TYR A 35 -4.22 -5.38 -0.67
N PHE A 36 -4.65 -4.18 -1.07
CA PHE A 36 -5.94 -4.01 -1.74
C PHE A 36 -5.97 -4.67 -3.12
N GLY A 37 -4.87 -4.57 -3.88
CA GLY A 37 -4.73 -5.27 -5.16
C GLY A 37 -4.94 -6.78 -5.01
N LEU A 38 -4.26 -7.39 -4.05
CA LEU A 38 -4.43 -8.81 -3.71
C LEU A 38 -5.87 -9.16 -3.35
N LEU A 39 -6.51 -8.37 -2.48
CA LEU A 39 -7.90 -8.63 -2.08
C LEU A 39 -8.87 -8.59 -3.27
N ILE A 40 -8.68 -7.64 -4.19
CA ILE A 40 -9.53 -7.51 -5.39
C ILE A 40 -9.28 -8.69 -6.32
N THR A 41 -8.02 -9.01 -6.64
CA THR A 41 -7.66 -10.11 -7.53
C THR A 41 -8.13 -11.46 -6.98
N THR A 42 -7.97 -11.71 -5.68
CA THR A 42 -8.49 -12.93 -5.04
C THR A 42 -10.01 -13.02 -5.15
N LYS A 43 -10.73 -11.92 -4.95
CA LYS A 43 -12.19 -11.90 -5.14
C LYS A 43 -12.60 -12.19 -6.58
N MET A 44 -11.90 -11.63 -7.56
CA MET A 44 -12.14 -11.90 -8.99
C MET A 44 -11.92 -13.38 -9.33
N PHE A 45 -10.78 -13.94 -8.91
CA PHE A 45 -10.42 -15.33 -9.22
C PHE A 45 -11.39 -16.33 -8.59
N LYS A 46 -11.83 -16.03 -7.37
CA LYS A 46 -12.87 -16.82 -6.69
C LYS A 46 -14.20 -16.77 -7.43
N ALA A 47 -14.59 -15.62 -7.98
CA ALA A 47 -15.80 -15.49 -8.78
C ALA A 47 -15.72 -16.28 -10.09
N GLU A 48 -14.55 -16.32 -10.71
CA GLU A 48 -14.28 -17.06 -11.95
C GLU A 48 -13.99 -18.56 -11.73
N LYS A 49 -13.99 -19.04 -10.48
CA LYS A 49 -13.64 -20.42 -10.08
C LYS A 49 -12.23 -20.84 -10.53
N VAL A 50 -11.32 -19.88 -10.62
CA VAL A 50 -9.91 -20.09 -10.95
C VAL A 50 -9.14 -20.49 -9.68
N PRO A 51 -8.09 -21.32 -9.77
CA PRO A 51 -7.31 -21.70 -8.59
C PRO A 51 -6.69 -20.49 -7.88
N GLU A 52 -7.01 -20.31 -6.60
CA GLU A 52 -6.52 -19.18 -5.78
C GLU A 52 -4.99 -19.10 -5.72
N LYS A 53 -4.30 -20.24 -5.81
CA LYS A 53 -2.82 -20.35 -5.85
C LYS A 53 -2.17 -19.55 -6.99
N TRP A 54 -2.93 -19.17 -8.02
CA TRP A 54 -2.41 -18.38 -9.12
C TRP A 54 -2.25 -16.91 -8.73
N VAL A 55 -3.09 -16.39 -7.82
CA VAL A 55 -2.98 -15.02 -7.32
C VAL A 55 -1.65 -14.83 -6.61
N ASP A 56 -1.25 -15.79 -5.76
CA ASP A 56 0.04 -15.74 -5.04
C ASP A 56 1.23 -15.75 -6.00
N LYS A 57 1.17 -16.58 -7.06
CA LYS A 57 2.23 -16.62 -8.08
C LYS A 57 2.33 -15.30 -8.86
N LEU A 58 1.19 -14.75 -9.26
CA LEU A 58 1.13 -13.47 -9.97
C LEU A 58 1.65 -12.34 -9.10
N PHE A 59 1.30 -12.33 -7.82
CA PHE A 59 1.77 -11.34 -6.87
C PHE A 59 3.28 -11.36 -6.70
N ILE A 60 3.88 -12.54 -6.52
CA ILE A 60 5.34 -12.68 -6.43
C ILE A 60 5.99 -12.21 -7.73
N TYR A 61 5.43 -12.56 -8.88
CA TYR A 61 5.95 -12.11 -10.17
C TYR A 61 5.97 -10.58 -10.28
N ILE A 62 4.88 -9.90 -9.88
CA ILE A 62 4.79 -8.43 -9.90
C ILE A 62 5.79 -7.74 -8.95
N ILE A 63 6.13 -8.39 -7.83
CA ILE A 63 7.06 -7.80 -6.85
C ILE A 63 8.53 -8.04 -7.25
N VAL A 64 8.84 -9.19 -7.84
CA VAL A 64 10.21 -9.64 -8.08
C VAL A 64 10.70 -9.30 -9.50
N ALA A 65 9.82 -9.37 -10.50
CA ALA A 65 10.16 -9.14 -11.91
C ALA A 65 10.05 -7.66 -12.30
#